data_AF-A0A379UUF4-F1
#
_entry.id   AF-A0A379UUF4-F1
#
_cell.length_a   1.000
_cell.length_b   1.000
_cell.length_c   1.000
_cell.angle_alpha   90.00
_cell.angle_beta   90.00
_cell.angle_gamma   90.00
#
_symmetry.space_group_name_H-M   'P 1'
#
loop_
_entity.id
_entity.type
_entity.pdbx_description
1 polymer ?
#
loop_
_entity_poly.entity_id
_entity_poly.type
_entity_poly.pdbx_seq_one_letter_code
_entity_poly.pdbx_strand_id
1 'polypeptide(L)'
;MTEDTEGDFGIWNGSLVLNGSPASTLHRYFPPEILDASFSENTIVHSTEVAMTGAKNNVELASVYLYHGNTPCDDTSLCNYSLNKTSVALVCHDLNAQLAFSSTCNASDTTHCLNGKVGTIKGTWGKSALIQLVQLPF
;
A
#
# COMPACT_ATOMS: atom_id res chain seq x y z
N MET A 1 -21.18 18.32 26.22
CA MET A 1 -20.46 17.10 25.80
C MET A 1 -21.47 16.24 25.08
N THR A 2 -21.29 16.09 23.77
CA THR A 2 -21.99 15.09 22.95
C THR A 2 -20.87 14.25 22.39
N GLU A 3 -20.78 13.00 22.86
CA GLU A 3 -19.88 12.01 22.29
C GLU A 3 -20.30 11.79 20.84
N ASP A 4 -19.34 11.97 19.93
CA ASP A 4 -19.48 11.59 18.54
C ASP A 4 -19.28 10.08 18.46
N THR A 5 -20.37 9.34 18.66
CA THR A 5 -20.40 7.87 18.59
C THR A 5 -20.70 7.32 17.20
N GLU A 6 -20.93 8.15 16.19
CA GLU A 6 -21.25 7.63 14.86
C GLU A 6 -20.61 8.47 13.77
N GLY A 7 -19.57 7.90 13.14
CA GLY A 7 -19.13 8.04 11.74
C GLY A 7 -19.65 9.19 10.87
N ASP A 8 -19.78 10.40 11.39
CA ASP A 8 -20.28 11.55 10.64
C ASP A 8 -19.11 12.30 10.01
N PHE A 9 -19.16 12.48 8.69
CA PHE A 9 -18.16 13.21 7.90
C PHE A 9 -18.39 14.73 8.02
N GLY A 10 -18.62 15.22 9.24
CA GLY A 10 -18.69 16.64 9.52
C GLY A 10 -17.31 17.27 9.57
N ILE A 11 -17.15 18.48 9.02
CA ILE A 11 -15.97 19.32 9.28
C ILE A 11 -16.00 19.68 10.77
N TRP A 12 -15.26 18.94 11.58
CA TRP A 12 -15.14 19.25 13.00
C TRP A 12 -14.28 20.49 13.18
N ASN A 13 -14.91 21.61 13.57
CA ASN A 13 -14.29 22.90 13.82
C ASN A 13 -14.17 23.17 15.33
N GLY A 14 -13.62 22.22 16.08
CA GLY A 14 -13.39 22.35 17.52
C GLY A 14 -11.91 22.47 17.89
N SER A 15 -11.63 22.82 19.15
CA SER A 15 -10.28 22.73 19.74
C SER A 15 -10.26 21.59 20.75
N LEU A 16 -9.32 20.64 20.59
CA LEU A 16 -9.14 19.53 21.53
C LEU A 16 -8.35 20.04 22.73
N VAL A 17 -9.00 20.18 23.88
CA VAL A 17 -8.33 20.47 25.15
C VAL A 17 -8.04 19.16 25.87
N LEU A 18 -6.75 18.84 26.05
CA LEU A 18 -6.28 17.69 26.82
C LEU A 18 -6.59 17.90 28.30
N ASN A 19 -7.62 17.23 28.82
CA ASN A 19 -7.89 17.14 30.24
C ASN A 19 -8.04 15.67 30.66
N GLY A 20 -6.97 15.09 31.21
CA GLY A 20 -6.99 13.88 32.04
C GLY A 20 -7.40 12.55 31.41
N SER A 21 -6.54 11.53 31.58
CA SER A 21 -6.66 10.12 31.13
C SER A 21 -6.25 9.87 29.66
N PRO A 22 -5.58 8.73 29.36
CA PRO A 22 -4.95 8.51 28.06
C PRO A 22 -6.03 8.46 26.98
N ALA A 23 -5.93 9.37 26.01
CA ALA A 23 -6.83 9.45 24.88
C ALA A 23 -6.87 8.10 24.16
N SER A 24 -8.03 7.44 24.15
CA SER A 24 -8.30 6.35 23.21
C SER A 24 -8.03 6.89 21.82
N THR A 25 -7.11 6.28 21.09
CA THR A 25 -6.74 6.70 19.75
C THR A 25 -8.00 6.68 18.87
N LEU A 26 -8.49 7.84 18.46
CA LEU A 26 -9.60 7.94 17.52
C LEU A 26 -9.12 7.38 16.17
N HIS A 27 -9.61 6.19 15.81
CA HIS A 27 -9.34 5.59 14.51
C HIS A 27 -10.23 6.27 13.46
N ARG A 28 -9.73 7.36 12.88
CA ARG A 28 -10.35 7.93 11.68
C ARG A 28 -9.97 7.03 10.50
N TYR A 29 -10.97 6.42 9.89
CA TYR A 29 -10.80 5.67 8.65
C TYR A 29 -11.44 6.46 7.52
N PHE A 30 -10.80 6.42 6.36
CA PHE A 30 -11.39 6.95 5.16
C PHE A 30 -12.21 5.87 4.45
N PRO A 31 -13.41 6.21 3.95
CA PRO A 31 -14.18 5.32 3.10
C PRO A 31 -13.40 5.10 1.79
N PRO A 32 -13.51 3.91 1.16
CA PRO A 32 -12.76 3.60 -0.05
C PRO A 32 -12.95 4.61 -1.20
N GLU A 33 -14.11 5.27 -1.27
CA GLU A 33 -14.50 6.16 -2.36
C GLU A 33 -13.73 7.49 -2.41
N ILE A 34 -13.05 7.86 -1.33
CA ILE A 34 -12.24 9.08 -1.27
C ILE A 34 -10.74 8.81 -1.29
N LEU A 35 -10.37 7.52 -1.40
CA LEU A 35 -8.99 7.07 -1.56
C LEU A 35 -8.73 6.72 -3.01
N ASP A 36 -7.51 6.96 -3.46
CA ASP A 36 -7.05 6.56 -4.78
C ASP A 36 -5.69 5.85 -4.69
N ALA A 37 -5.48 4.85 -5.55
CA ALA A 37 -4.22 4.13 -5.64
C ALA A 37 -3.42 4.60 -6.87
N SER A 38 -2.12 4.77 -6.72
CA SER A 38 -1.26 5.27 -7.79
C SER A 38 0.03 4.46 -7.92
N PHE A 39 0.57 4.39 -9.14
CA PHE A 39 1.93 3.92 -9.42
C PHE A 39 2.99 5.03 -9.41
N SER A 40 2.62 6.26 -9.02
CA SER A 40 3.47 7.44 -8.98
C SER A 40 3.41 8.14 -7.63
N GLU A 41 4.57 8.63 -7.18
CA GLU A 41 4.73 9.37 -5.91
C GLU A 41 4.13 10.78 -5.96
N ASN A 42 4.05 11.39 -7.15
CA ASN A 42 3.75 12.81 -7.28
C ASN A 42 2.37 13.11 -7.88
N THR A 43 1.80 12.12 -8.58
CA THR A 43 0.54 12.26 -9.31
C THR A 43 -0.23 10.95 -9.27
N ILE A 44 -1.54 11.01 -9.47
CA ILE A 44 -2.37 9.82 -9.60
C ILE A 44 -2.17 9.22 -10.99
N VAL A 45 -1.67 8.00 -11.03
CA VAL A 45 -1.38 7.23 -12.23
C VAL A 45 -1.84 5.79 -12.01
N HIS A 46 -2.90 5.38 -12.71
CA HIS A 46 -3.54 4.06 -12.53
C HIS A 46 -2.92 2.93 -13.35
N SER A 47 -1.96 3.25 -14.21
CA SER A 47 -1.29 2.27 -15.06
C SER A 47 0.20 2.60 -15.20
N THR A 48 1.04 1.57 -15.18
CA THR A 48 2.46 1.69 -15.46
C THR A 48 2.90 0.56 -16.37
N GLU A 49 3.87 0.84 -17.24
CA GLU A 49 4.45 -0.13 -18.16
C GLU A 49 5.89 -0.41 -17.74
N VAL A 50 6.25 -1.70 -17.64
CA VAL A 50 7.60 -2.13 -17.29
C VAL A 50 8.12 -3.07 -18.37
N ALA A 51 9.23 -2.69 -19.00
CA ALA A 51 9.87 -3.52 -20.01
C ALA A 51 10.58 -4.73 -19.35
N MET A 52 10.02 -5.92 -19.53
CA MET A 52 10.61 -7.17 -19.02
C MET A 52 11.64 -7.71 -20.03
N THR A 53 12.93 -7.54 -19.73
CA THR A 53 14.02 -8.00 -20.60
C THR A 53 14.93 -9.01 -19.89
N GLY A 54 15.27 -10.10 -20.60
CA GLY A 54 16.07 -11.20 -20.07
C GLY A 54 15.38 -11.96 -18.92
N ALA A 55 16.09 -12.90 -18.29
CA ALA A 55 15.64 -13.54 -17.07
C ALA A 55 15.97 -12.67 -15.84
N LYS A 56 15.03 -12.52 -14.91
CA LYS A 56 15.20 -11.72 -13.68
C LYS A 56 14.62 -12.43 -12.47
N ASN A 57 15.22 -12.17 -11.31
CA ASN A 57 14.79 -12.72 -10.03
C ASN A 57 14.61 -11.60 -9.01
N ASN A 58 13.40 -11.50 -8.44
CA ASN A 58 13.02 -10.58 -7.37
C ASN A 58 13.40 -9.10 -7.63
N VAL A 59 13.14 -8.59 -8.82
CA VAL A 59 13.43 -7.19 -9.19
C VAL A 59 12.23 -6.30 -8.93
N GLU A 60 12.48 -5.07 -8.49
CA GLU A 60 11.44 -4.05 -8.33
C GLU A 60 10.87 -3.65 -9.70
N LEU A 61 9.54 -3.65 -9.81
CA LEU A 61 8.81 -3.30 -11.03
C LEU A 61 8.11 -1.96 -10.89
N ALA A 62 7.39 -1.77 -9.78
CA ALA A 62 6.61 -0.56 -9.53
C ALA A 62 6.39 -0.39 -8.02
N SER A 63 6.21 0.86 -7.60
CA SER A 63 5.74 1.18 -6.25
C SER A 63 4.25 1.50 -6.29
N VAL A 64 3.55 1.22 -5.20
CA VAL A 64 2.12 1.52 -5.02
C VAL A 64 1.98 2.58 -3.94
N TYR A 65 1.20 3.61 -4.24
CA TYR A 65 0.95 4.76 -3.39
C TYR A 65 -0.54 4.91 -3.14
N LEU A 66 -0.90 5.47 -1.98
CA LEU A 66 -2.25 5.83 -1.59
C LEU A 66 -2.40 7.34 -1.56
N TYR A 67 -3.50 7.84 -2.10
CA TYR A 67 -3.86 9.26 -2.18
C TYR A 67 -5.20 9.49 -1.51
N HIS A 68 -5.39 10.70 -0.99
CA HIS A 68 -6.69 11.25 -0.60
C HIS A 68 -6.93 12.53 -1.42
N GLY A 69 -7.96 12.52 -2.26
CA GLY A 69 -8.11 13.54 -3.31
C GLY A 69 -6.90 13.51 -4.25
N ASN A 70 -6.21 14.64 -4.42
CA ASN A 70 -4.99 14.74 -5.27
C ASN A 70 -3.69 14.81 -4.45
N THR A 71 -3.75 14.49 -3.15
CA THR A 71 -2.60 14.61 -2.25
C THR A 71 -2.16 13.21 -1.82
N PRO A 72 -0.85 12.88 -1.91
CA PRO A 72 -0.34 11.63 -1.35
C PRO A 72 -0.71 11.55 0.13
N CYS A 73 -1.21 10.40 0.57
CA CYS A 73 -1.48 10.19 1.98
C CYS A 73 -0.19 10.32 2.79
N ASP A 74 -0.23 10.96 3.95
CA ASP A 74 0.91 11.10 4.85
C ASP A 74 0.65 10.38 6.17
N ASP A 75 1.61 10.47 7.09
CA ASP A 75 1.55 9.89 8.43
C ASP A 75 0.62 10.65 9.39
N THR A 76 -0.13 11.65 8.91
CA THR A 76 -1.11 12.35 9.73
C THR A 76 -2.19 11.40 10.22
N SER A 77 -2.83 11.75 11.34
CA SER A 77 -3.91 10.95 11.95
C SER A 77 -5.09 10.65 11.01
N LEU A 78 -5.16 11.34 9.87
CA LEU A 78 -6.22 11.22 8.88
C LEU A 78 -5.96 10.07 7.89
N CYS A 79 -4.74 9.95 7.35
CA CYS A 79 -4.37 8.93 6.35
C CYS A 79 -3.67 7.69 6.95
N ASN A 80 -3.04 7.82 8.13
CA ASN A 80 -2.20 6.78 8.72
C ASN A 80 -2.94 5.44 8.92
N TYR A 81 -4.22 5.49 9.35
CA TYR A 81 -5.01 4.27 9.49
C TYR A 81 -5.17 3.53 8.15
N SER A 82 -5.56 4.25 7.10
CA SER A 82 -5.75 3.69 5.75
C SER A 82 -4.45 3.14 5.19
N LEU A 83 -3.34 3.87 5.31
CA LEU A 83 -2.00 3.42 4.87
C LEU A 83 -1.60 2.10 5.54
N ASN A 84 -1.81 2.00 6.86
CA ASN A 84 -1.45 0.83 7.66
C ASN A 84 -2.35 -0.39 7.40
N LYS A 85 -3.61 -0.16 7.03
CA LYS A 85 -4.58 -1.24 6.79
C LYS A 85 -4.77 -1.59 5.32
N THR A 86 -4.08 -0.90 4.42
CA THR A 86 -4.15 -1.20 2.99
C THR A 86 -3.59 -2.58 2.67
N SER A 87 -4.34 -3.35 1.91
CA SER A 87 -3.91 -4.63 1.34
C SER A 87 -3.87 -4.55 -0.18
N VAL A 88 -2.85 -5.15 -0.80
CA VAL A 88 -2.72 -5.19 -2.26
C VAL A 88 -2.93 -6.62 -2.75
N ALA A 89 -3.87 -6.79 -3.68
CA ALA A 89 -4.07 -8.04 -4.41
C ALA A 89 -3.44 -7.92 -5.81
N LEU A 90 -2.60 -8.88 -6.19
CA LEU A 90 -1.97 -8.92 -7.51
C LEU A 90 -2.53 -10.09 -8.31
N VAL A 91 -2.97 -9.80 -9.54
CA VAL A 91 -3.38 -10.81 -10.51
C VAL A 91 -2.38 -10.79 -11.67
N CYS A 92 -1.69 -11.91 -11.89
CA CYS A 92 -0.77 -12.08 -13.01
C CYS A 92 -1.32 -13.18 -13.93
N HIS A 93 -1.58 -12.83 -15.19
CA HIS A 93 -2.08 -13.76 -16.18
C HIS A 93 -0.98 -14.47 -16.98
N ASP A 94 0.29 -14.10 -16.78
CA ASP A 94 1.43 -14.77 -17.40
C ASP A 94 1.97 -15.86 -16.47
N LEU A 95 1.97 -17.10 -16.95
CA LEU A 95 2.46 -18.26 -16.20
C LEU A 95 3.99 -18.29 -16.06
N ASN A 96 4.72 -17.50 -16.85
CA ASN A 96 6.19 -17.43 -16.82
C ASN A 96 6.72 -16.30 -15.94
N ALA A 97 5.82 -15.54 -15.32
CA ALA A 97 6.14 -14.46 -14.39
C ALA A 97 5.48 -14.73 -13.04
N GLN A 98 6.17 -14.32 -11.98
CA GLN A 98 5.67 -14.33 -10.61
C GLN A 98 5.79 -12.91 -10.07
N LEU A 99 4.67 -12.37 -9.59
CA LEU A 99 4.62 -11.08 -8.93
C LEU A 99 4.44 -11.27 -7.43
N ALA A 100 5.14 -10.46 -6.64
CA ALA A 100 5.00 -10.41 -5.20
C ALA A 100 4.89 -8.95 -4.75
N PHE A 101 4.06 -8.69 -3.76
CA PHE A 101 3.97 -7.38 -3.12
C PHE A 101 4.76 -7.38 -1.80
N SER A 102 5.57 -6.36 -1.61
CA SER A 102 6.28 -6.10 -0.36
C SER A 102 5.73 -4.82 0.25
N SER A 103 4.96 -4.94 1.34
CA SER A 103 4.53 -3.77 2.09
C SER A 103 5.73 -3.04 2.67
N THR A 104 5.76 -1.72 2.56
CA THR A 104 6.77 -0.86 3.18
C THR A 104 6.21 -0.05 4.34
N CYS A 105 4.89 0.18 4.37
CA CYS A 105 4.23 0.86 5.46
C CYS A 105 3.89 -0.15 6.58
N ASN A 106 4.34 0.13 7.81
CA ASN A 106 4.08 -0.72 8.97
C ASN A 106 3.68 0.14 10.18
N ALA A 107 2.62 -0.28 10.89
CA ALA A 107 1.96 0.43 11.99
C ALA A 107 2.88 1.01 13.07
N SER A 108 4.02 0.36 13.28
CA SER A 108 4.91 0.56 14.42
C SER A 108 6.06 1.52 14.13
N ASP A 109 6.24 1.91 12.86
CA ASP A 109 7.48 2.49 12.37
C ASP A 109 7.22 3.89 11.82
N THR A 110 7.46 4.89 12.67
CA THR A 110 7.10 6.32 12.47
C THR A 110 7.78 6.99 11.27
N THR A 111 8.58 6.27 10.49
CA THR A 111 9.39 6.80 9.39
C THR A 111 9.12 6.15 8.03
N HIS A 112 8.22 5.18 7.93
CA HIS A 112 8.15 4.30 6.76
C HIS A 112 6.97 4.51 5.81
N CYS A 113 5.97 5.31 6.19
CA CYS A 113 4.79 5.59 5.35
C CYS A 113 4.82 7.00 4.74
N LEU A 114 6.02 7.50 4.41
CA LEU A 114 6.19 8.82 3.81
C LEU A 114 5.65 8.83 2.37
N ASN A 115 5.04 9.97 1.99
CA ASN A 115 4.55 10.25 0.64
C ASN A 115 3.56 9.21 0.09
N GLY A 116 2.79 8.55 0.96
CA GLY A 116 1.70 7.66 0.59
C GLY A 116 2.15 6.28 0.12
N LYS A 117 3.45 5.95 0.19
CA LYS A 117 3.96 4.68 -0.31
C LYS A 117 3.47 3.52 0.56
N VAL A 118 2.62 2.67 -0.04
CA VAL A 118 2.11 1.45 0.58
C VAL A 118 3.14 0.33 0.47
N GLY A 119 3.78 0.21 -0.68
CA GLY A 119 4.78 -0.84 -0.90
C GLY A 119 5.28 -0.92 -2.33
N THR A 120 5.95 -2.02 -2.64
CA THR A 120 6.60 -2.27 -3.93
C THR A 120 6.16 -3.62 -4.49
N ILE A 121 5.82 -3.64 -5.78
CA ILE A 121 5.64 -4.84 -6.58
C ILE A 121 7.00 -5.31 -7.09
N LYS A 122 7.33 -6.56 -6.84
CA LYS A 122 8.53 -7.24 -7.31
C LYS A 122 8.15 -8.36 -8.27
N GLY A 123 8.99 -8.59 -9.27
CA GLY A 123 8.79 -9.59 -10.31
C GLY A 123 9.94 -10.58 -10.40
N THR A 124 9.60 -11.80 -10.79
CA THR A 124 10.55 -12.87 -11.19
C THR A 124 10.04 -13.50 -12.47
N TRP A 125 10.86 -13.60 -13.50
CA TRP A 125 10.47 -14.18 -14.79
C TRP A 125 11.66 -14.78 -15.54
N GLY A 126 11.36 -15.57 -16.57
CA GLY A 126 12.41 -16.22 -17.37
C GLY A 126 13.16 -17.30 -16.60
N LYS A 127 12.55 -17.87 -15.55
CA LYS A 127 13.00 -19.16 -15.02
C LYS A 127 12.79 -20.19 -16.13
N SER A 128 13.82 -20.46 -16.92
CA SER A 128 13.90 -21.72 -17.62
C SER A 128 13.66 -22.79 -16.56
N ALA A 129 12.62 -23.60 -16.73
CA ALA A 129 12.54 -24.84 -15.99
C ALA A 129 13.88 -25.53 -16.23
N LEU A 130 14.74 -25.57 -15.21
CA LEU A 130 15.63 -26.70 -15.06
C LEU A 130 14.67 -27.88 -14.95
N ILE A 131 14.31 -28.44 -16.11
CA ILE A 131 13.95 -29.83 -16.23
C ILE A 131 15.23 -30.54 -15.77
N GLN A 132 15.38 -30.64 -14.45
CA GLN A 132 16.20 -31.68 -13.88
C GLN A 132 15.43 -32.94 -14.22
N LEU A 133 15.71 -33.48 -15.41
CA LEU A 133 15.54 -34.89 -15.70
C LEU A 133 16.30 -35.60 -14.58
N VAL A 134 15.60 -35.89 -13.49
CA VAL A 134 15.98 -36.99 -12.62
C VAL A 134 15.77 -38.21 -13.50
N GLN A 135 16.79 -38.58 -14.28
CA GLN A 135 16.92 -39.93 -14.76
C GLN A 135 16.92 -40.80 -13.50
N LEU A 136 15.80 -41.48 -13.27
CA LEU A 136 15.79 -42.63 -12.37
C LEU A 136 16.75 -43.66 -12.99
N PRO A 137 17.77 -44.13 -12.25
CA PRO A 137 18.58 -45.24 -12.71
C PRO A 137 17.74 -46.52 -12.60
N PHE A 138 17.49 -47.13 -13.78
CA PHE A 138 16.97 -48.48 -14.05
C PHE A 138 15.56 -48.83 -13.58
#